data_AF-A0A819HTK2-F1
#
_entry.id   AF-A0A819HTK2-F1
#
_cell.length_a   1.000
_cell.length_b   1.000
_cell.length_c   1.000
_cell.angle_alpha   90.00
_cell.angle_beta   90.00
_cell.angle_gamma   90.00
#
_symmetry.space_group_name_H-M   'P 1'
#
loop_
_entity.id
_entity.type
_entity.pdbx_description
1 polymer ?
#
loop_
_entity_poly.entity_id
_entity_poly.type
_entity_poly.pdbx_seq_one_letter_code
_entity_poly.pdbx_strand_id
1 'polypeptide(L)'
;MTSLVINNKQTIMKFENLPNEIFLHCFEYLNAPDIFCAFEQLNPRFYRLIRTIPLRLNFEDINKSIFDRFCEKMLDYTEIQQQIYSLKLSNEQAYCQIQAFFTYFSLIEFTQLRSLTLIEIKENDIEQLSSILPLLSQLTCLRLIPSLTVFDTLHHKLPKCKPNILLISSMSSILTSQEIIPLTKLSIRF
;
A
#
# COMPACT_ATOMS: atom_id res chain seq x y z
N MET A 1 -59.86 19.95 -27.78
CA MET A 1 -59.31 18.99 -26.80
C MET A 1 -57.86 18.70 -27.19
N THR A 2 -56.92 19.40 -26.57
CA THR A 2 -55.48 19.27 -26.81
C THR A 2 -54.88 18.40 -25.72
N SER A 3 -54.52 17.16 -26.05
CA SER A 3 -53.83 16.26 -25.13
C SER A 3 -52.35 16.62 -25.06
N LEU A 4 -51.91 17.13 -23.91
CA LEU A 4 -50.51 17.29 -23.54
C LEU A 4 -49.88 15.89 -23.38
N VAL A 5 -49.04 15.51 -24.34
CA VAL A 5 -48.18 14.33 -24.22
C VAL A 5 -46.98 14.73 -23.35
N ILE A 6 -47.02 14.36 -22.08
CA ILE A 6 -45.89 14.50 -21.17
C ILE A 6 -44.92 13.36 -21.46
N ASN A 7 -43.86 13.66 -22.21
CA ASN A 7 -42.75 12.73 -22.44
C ASN A 7 -41.90 12.64 -21.17
N ASN A 8 -42.20 11.69 -20.29
CA ASN A 8 -41.34 11.32 -19.16
C ASN A 8 -40.09 10.61 -19.69
N LYS A 9 -39.09 11.37 -20.14
CA LYS A 9 -37.74 10.84 -20.39
C LYS A 9 -37.13 10.47 -19.04
N GLN A 10 -37.23 9.19 -18.66
CA GLN A 10 -36.41 8.64 -17.59
C GLN A 10 -34.93 8.83 -17.96
N THR A 11 -34.27 9.76 -17.30
CA THR A 11 -32.82 9.91 -17.37
C THR A 11 -32.19 8.73 -16.65
N ILE A 12 -31.78 7.72 -17.43
CA ILE A 12 -30.93 6.65 -16.91
C ILE A 12 -29.65 7.30 -16.40
N MET A 13 -29.45 7.29 -15.08
CA MET A 13 -28.17 7.67 -14.50
C MET A 13 -27.12 6.68 -14.96
N LYS A 14 -26.15 7.16 -15.73
CA LYS A 14 -24.95 6.40 -16.06
C LYS A 14 -23.95 6.55 -14.94
N PHE A 15 -23.27 5.46 -14.59
CA PHE A 15 -22.17 5.48 -13.62
C PHE A 15 -21.15 6.56 -13.96
N GLU A 16 -20.80 6.72 -15.24
CA GLU A 16 -19.88 7.74 -15.75
C GLU A 16 -20.30 9.20 -15.51
N ASN A 17 -21.57 9.45 -15.17
CA ASN A 17 -22.07 10.79 -14.88
C ASN A 17 -21.87 11.18 -13.41
N LEU A 18 -21.43 10.26 -12.55
CA LEU A 18 -21.15 10.59 -11.15
C LEU A 18 -20.01 11.60 -11.06
N PRO A 19 -20.00 12.51 -10.06
CA PRO A 19 -18.90 13.43 -9.81
C PRO A 19 -17.57 12.72 -9.48
N ASN A 20 -16.43 13.39 -9.68
CA ASN A 20 -15.12 12.79 -9.40
C ASN A 20 -14.97 12.43 -7.93
N GLU A 21 -15.52 13.25 -7.05
CA GLU A 21 -15.51 13.13 -5.60
C GLU A 21 -16.06 11.77 -5.13
N ILE A 22 -17.11 11.27 -5.81
CA ILE A 22 -17.69 9.97 -5.51
C ILE A 22 -16.71 8.85 -5.86
N PHE A 23 -16.08 8.93 -7.03
CA PHE A 23 -15.07 7.93 -7.43
C PHE A 23 -13.84 7.98 -6.53
N LEU A 24 -13.37 9.17 -6.18
CA LEU A 24 -12.25 9.36 -5.26
C LEU A 24 -12.55 8.68 -3.92
N HIS A 25 -13.75 8.88 -3.37
CA HIS A 25 -14.15 8.21 -2.14
C HIS A 25 -14.24 6.68 -2.31
N CYS A 26 -14.74 6.18 -3.44
CA CYS A 26 -14.72 4.73 -3.71
C CYS A 26 -13.29 4.17 -3.80
N PHE A 27 -12.38 4.91 -4.41
CA PHE A 27 -10.98 4.50 -4.57
C PHE A 27 -10.23 4.37 -3.24
N GLU A 28 -10.65 5.05 -2.18
CA GLU A 28 -10.07 4.90 -0.84
C GLU A 28 -10.20 3.48 -0.26
N TYR A 29 -11.19 2.71 -0.73
CA TYR A 29 -11.46 1.34 -0.32
C TYR A 29 -10.84 0.30 -1.25
N LEU A 30 -10.26 0.72 -2.37
CA LEU A 30 -9.69 -0.18 -3.38
C LEU A 30 -8.18 -0.19 -3.32
N ASN A 31 -7.59 -1.33 -3.67
CA ASN A 31 -6.16 -1.45 -3.87
C ASN A 31 -5.78 -0.92 -5.25
N ALA A 32 -4.55 -0.44 -5.43
CA ALA A 32 -4.15 0.12 -6.72
C ALA A 32 -4.31 -0.86 -7.90
N PRO A 33 -3.94 -2.16 -7.81
CA PRO A 33 -4.16 -3.11 -8.91
C PRO A 33 -5.63 -3.19 -9.33
N ASP A 34 -6.56 -3.11 -8.37
CA ASP A 34 -8.00 -3.14 -8.64
C ASP A 34 -8.45 -1.85 -9.35
N ILE A 35 -7.96 -0.69 -8.89
CA ILE A 35 -8.26 0.61 -9.50
C ILE A 35 -7.81 0.63 -10.97
N PHE A 36 -6.56 0.24 -11.24
CA PHE A 36 -6.05 0.26 -12.61
C PHE A 36 -6.73 -0.78 -13.49
N CYS A 37 -6.94 -2.00 -12.98
CA CYS A 37 -7.61 -3.06 -13.74
C CYS A 37 -9.06 -2.70 -14.08
N ALA A 38 -9.78 -2.06 -13.16
CA ALA A 38 -11.20 -1.75 -13.36
C ALA A 38 -11.45 -0.44 -14.10
N PHE A 39 -10.61 0.60 -13.92
CA PHE A 39 -10.96 1.96 -14.35
C PHE A 39 -10.07 2.54 -15.46
N GLU A 40 -8.84 2.05 -15.65
CA GLU A 40 -7.89 2.71 -16.54
C GLU A 40 -8.36 2.78 -18.00
N GLN A 41 -8.97 1.70 -18.49
CA GLN A 41 -9.37 1.57 -19.89
C GLN A 41 -10.85 1.92 -20.14
N LEU A 42 -11.58 2.38 -19.11
CA LEU A 42 -13.01 2.69 -19.26
C LEU A 42 -13.24 3.92 -20.12
N ASN A 43 -12.57 5.03 -19.79
CA ASN A 43 -12.62 6.27 -20.57
C ASN A 43 -11.49 7.24 -20.16
N PRO A 44 -11.23 8.30 -20.96
CA PRO A 44 -10.17 9.27 -20.68
C PRO A 44 -10.33 10.01 -19.34
N ARG A 45 -11.55 10.16 -18.82
CA ARG A 45 -11.79 10.81 -17.52
C ARG A 45 -11.22 9.94 -16.40
N PHE A 46 -11.52 8.65 -16.38
CA PHE A 46 -10.95 7.74 -15.39
C PHE A 46 -9.45 7.57 -15.55
N TYR A 47 -8.96 7.43 -16.79
CA TYR A 47 -7.52 7.36 -17.08
C TYR A 47 -6.74 8.51 -16.42
N ARG A 48 -7.26 9.74 -16.50
CA ARG A 48 -6.67 10.92 -15.87
C ARG A 48 -6.85 10.89 -14.36
N LEU A 49 -8.05 10.56 -13.88
CA LEU A 49 -8.38 10.58 -12.46
C LEU A 49 -7.46 9.66 -11.67
N ILE A 50 -7.28 8.40 -12.10
CA ILE A 50 -6.47 7.42 -11.38
C ILE A 50 -4.98 7.77 -11.31
N ARG A 51 -4.49 8.69 -12.16
CA ARG A 51 -3.09 9.17 -12.18
C ARG A 51 -2.85 10.38 -11.27
N THR A 52 -3.90 10.91 -10.67
CA THR A 52 -3.83 12.10 -9.80
C THR A 52 -3.99 11.77 -8.33
N ILE A 53 -4.30 10.52 -8.00
CA ILE A 53 -4.64 10.12 -6.64
C ILE A 53 -3.45 9.47 -5.93
N PRO A 54 -3.38 9.59 -4.60
CA PRO A 54 -2.47 8.78 -3.80
C PRO A 54 -2.95 7.32 -3.80
N LEU A 55 -2.04 6.39 -4.02
CA LEU A 55 -2.33 4.97 -4.15
C LEU A 55 -1.84 4.16 -2.94
N ARG A 56 -2.67 3.21 -2.52
CA ARG A 56 -2.29 2.15 -1.57
C ARG A 56 -1.99 0.88 -2.33
N LEU A 57 -0.88 0.24 -1.99
CA LEU A 57 -0.52 -1.10 -2.43
C LEU A 57 -0.58 -2.05 -1.24
N ASN A 58 -1.56 -2.93 -1.25
CA ASN A 58 -1.61 -4.08 -0.37
C ASN A 58 -1.48 -5.37 -1.18
N PHE A 59 -0.30 -5.98 -1.15
CA PHE A 59 -0.08 -7.23 -1.88
C PHE A 59 -0.28 -8.48 -1.02
N GLU A 60 -0.56 -8.36 0.29
CA GLU A 60 -0.68 -9.49 1.22
C GLU A 60 -1.54 -10.65 0.71
N ASP A 61 -2.72 -10.35 0.16
CA ASP A 61 -3.68 -11.34 -0.35
C ASP A 61 -3.78 -11.36 -1.88
N ILE A 62 -2.83 -10.74 -2.58
CA ILE A 62 -2.80 -10.71 -4.05
C ILE A 62 -2.12 -11.96 -4.59
N ASN A 63 -2.74 -12.60 -5.58
CA ASN A 63 -2.12 -13.73 -6.25
C ASN A 63 -0.91 -13.28 -7.10
N LYS A 64 0.01 -14.22 -7.35
CA LYS A 64 1.27 -13.94 -8.07
C LYS A 64 1.06 -13.32 -9.45
N SER A 65 0.06 -13.76 -10.23
CA SER A 65 -0.12 -13.24 -11.59
C SER A 65 -0.59 -11.79 -11.63
N ILE A 66 -1.47 -11.39 -10.71
CA ILE A 66 -1.87 -9.98 -10.56
C ILE A 66 -0.70 -9.15 -10.06
N PHE A 67 0.08 -9.67 -9.09
CA PHE A 67 1.29 -9.02 -8.60
C PHE A 67 2.29 -8.76 -9.74
N ASP A 68 2.71 -9.80 -10.47
CA ASP A 68 3.70 -9.71 -11.55
C ASP A 68 3.27 -8.69 -12.60
N ARG A 69 2.02 -8.80 -13.07
CA ARG A 69 1.46 -7.89 -14.09
C ARG A 69 1.41 -6.45 -13.61
N PHE A 70 1.12 -6.22 -12.33
CA PHE A 70 1.09 -4.85 -11.81
C PHE A 70 2.51 -4.29 -11.61
N CYS A 71 3.47 -5.13 -11.20
CA CYS A 71 4.89 -4.75 -11.18
C CYS A 71 5.40 -4.38 -12.58
N GLU A 72 5.10 -5.18 -13.61
CA GLU A 72 5.42 -4.85 -15.01
C GLU A 72 4.83 -3.49 -15.41
N LYS A 73 3.55 -3.27 -15.07
CA LYS A 73 2.90 -1.99 -15.34
C LYS A 73 3.60 -0.80 -14.66
N MET A 74 4.05 -0.97 -13.43
CA MET A 74 4.78 0.07 -12.70
C MET A 74 6.18 0.34 -13.28
N LEU A 75 6.79 -0.64 -13.96
CA LEU A 75 8.02 -0.43 -14.71
C LEU A 75 7.75 0.38 -15.99
N ASP A 76 6.66 0.10 -16.69
CA ASP A 76 6.27 0.81 -17.91
C ASP A 76 5.84 2.26 -17.62
N TYR A 77 5.23 2.50 -16.46
CA TYR A 77 4.66 3.79 -16.05
C TYR A 77 5.22 4.22 -14.70
N THR A 78 6.40 4.84 -14.71
CA THR A 78 7.11 5.26 -13.50
C THR A 78 6.35 6.32 -12.70
N GLU A 79 5.39 7.03 -13.29
CA GLU A 79 4.51 7.95 -12.57
C GLU A 79 3.64 7.24 -11.52
N ILE A 80 3.38 5.94 -11.66
CA ILE A 80 2.62 5.16 -10.69
C ILE A 80 3.43 5.04 -9.39
N GLN A 81 4.75 4.86 -9.49
CA GLN A 81 5.64 4.74 -8.33
C GLN A 81 5.59 6.01 -7.46
N GLN A 82 5.44 7.18 -8.09
CA GLN A 82 5.32 8.46 -7.39
C GLN A 82 3.96 8.68 -6.72
N GLN A 83 2.94 7.89 -7.06
CA GLN A 83 1.63 7.95 -6.43
C GLN A 83 1.53 7.02 -5.20
N ILE A 84 2.41 6.03 -5.08
CA ILE A 84 2.39 5.06 -3.98
C ILE A 84 2.82 5.75 -2.69
N TYR A 85 1.89 5.86 -1.74
CA TYR A 85 2.20 6.40 -0.41
C TYR A 85 2.15 5.33 0.69
N SER A 86 1.55 4.17 0.42
CA SER A 86 1.45 3.05 1.35
C SER A 86 1.76 1.76 0.62
N LEU A 87 2.68 0.96 1.17
CA LEU A 87 3.07 -0.34 0.64
C LEU A 87 2.99 -1.40 1.74
N LYS A 88 2.28 -2.49 1.47
CA LYS A 88 2.19 -3.68 2.32
C LYS A 88 2.57 -4.92 1.50
N LEU A 89 3.58 -5.64 1.98
CA LEU A 89 4.11 -6.86 1.36
C LEU A 89 4.13 -7.99 2.39
N SER A 90 3.91 -9.23 1.94
CA SER A 90 3.91 -10.42 2.79
C SER A 90 4.66 -11.60 2.19
N ASN A 91 5.57 -12.19 2.96
CA ASN A 91 6.21 -13.46 2.63
C ASN A 91 5.43 -14.69 3.16
N GLU A 92 4.23 -14.52 3.74
CA GLU A 92 3.40 -15.65 4.20
C GLU A 92 2.98 -16.55 3.04
N GLN A 93 2.82 -15.98 1.84
CA GLN A 93 2.51 -16.75 0.64
C GLN A 93 3.76 -17.39 0.03
N ALA A 94 3.56 -18.49 -0.71
CA ALA A 94 4.61 -19.38 -1.19
C ALA A 94 5.71 -18.74 -2.07
N TYR A 95 5.50 -17.55 -2.64
CA TYR A 95 6.40 -16.97 -3.64
C TYR A 95 7.32 -15.84 -3.15
N CYS A 96 7.43 -15.63 -1.82
CA CYS A 96 8.39 -14.67 -1.22
C CYS A 96 8.26 -13.24 -1.79
N GLN A 97 7.07 -12.67 -1.64
CA GLN A 97 6.68 -11.42 -2.28
C GLN A 97 7.59 -10.22 -1.97
N ILE A 98 8.13 -10.11 -0.75
CA ILE A 98 9.04 -9.02 -0.38
C ILE A 98 10.30 -9.08 -1.25
N GLN A 99 10.88 -10.28 -1.35
CA GLN A 99 12.08 -10.51 -2.15
C GLN A 99 11.80 -10.29 -3.63
N ALA A 100 10.69 -10.82 -4.14
CA ALA A 100 10.27 -10.58 -5.51
C ALA A 100 10.14 -9.07 -5.78
N PHE A 101 9.46 -8.32 -4.91
CA PHE A 101 9.29 -6.87 -5.08
C PHE A 101 10.63 -6.13 -5.13
N PHE A 102 11.59 -6.49 -4.26
CA PHE A 102 12.93 -5.88 -4.26
C PHE A 102 13.80 -6.26 -5.48
N THR A 103 13.42 -7.28 -6.26
CA THR A 103 14.06 -7.51 -7.59
C THR A 103 13.58 -6.53 -8.65
N TYR A 104 12.35 -6.01 -8.51
CA TYR A 104 11.78 -5.04 -9.45
C TYR A 104 12.13 -3.60 -9.07
N PHE A 105 12.07 -3.28 -7.78
CA PHE A 105 12.09 -1.89 -7.31
C PHE A 105 12.99 -1.69 -6.09
N SER A 106 13.59 -0.51 -6.03
CA SER A 106 14.19 0.01 -4.80
C SER A 106 13.18 0.90 -4.07
N LEU A 107 13.09 0.78 -2.75
CA LEU A 107 12.14 1.59 -1.96
C LEU A 107 12.36 3.11 -2.12
N ILE A 108 13.57 3.54 -2.51
CA ILE A 108 13.88 4.97 -2.76
C ILE A 108 13.16 5.56 -3.97
N GLU A 109 12.68 4.71 -4.89
CA GLU A 109 11.96 5.13 -6.09
C GLU A 109 10.55 5.65 -5.73
N PHE A 110 10.02 5.22 -4.59
CA PHE A 110 8.72 5.60 -4.06
C PHE A 110 8.83 6.86 -3.19
N THR A 111 9.06 8.01 -3.82
CA THR A 111 9.36 9.27 -3.09
C THR A 111 8.24 9.73 -2.17
N GLN A 112 6.99 9.33 -2.44
CA GLN A 112 5.82 9.66 -1.63
C GLN A 112 5.49 8.60 -0.57
N LEU A 113 6.33 7.56 -0.42
CA LEU A 113 6.09 6.48 0.53
C LEU A 113 6.11 6.99 1.97
N ARG A 114 4.96 6.88 2.64
CA ARG A 114 4.72 7.28 4.03
C ARG A 114 4.53 6.10 4.95
N SER A 115 3.94 5.02 4.44
CA SER A 115 3.70 3.79 5.20
C SER A 115 4.30 2.58 4.52
N LEU A 116 5.09 1.82 5.27
CA LEU A 116 5.66 0.54 4.84
C LEU A 116 5.29 -0.54 5.85
N THR A 117 4.66 -1.61 5.39
CA THR A 117 4.36 -2.81 6.18
C THR A 117 5.00 -4.02 5.53
N LEU A 118 5.84 -4.74 6.27
CA LEU A 118 6.50 -5.97 5.82
C LEU A 118 6.15 -7.11 6.77
N ILE A 119 5.56 -8.18 6.24
CA ILE A 119 5.13 -9.36 6.99
C ILE A 119 6.02 -10.56 6.64
N GLU A 120 6.42 -11.32 7.66
CA GLU A 120 7.33 -12.47 7.54
C GLU A 120 8.65 -12.06 6.85
N ILE A 121 9.16 -10.88 7.20
CA ILE A 121 10.44 -10.38 6.67
C ILE A 121 11.58 -11.31 7.09
N LYS A 122 12.45 -11.66 6.14
CA LYS A 122 13.62 -12.52 6.38
C LYS A 122 14.84 -11.68 6.75
N GLU A 123 15.82 -12.31 7.39
CA GLU A 123 17.03 -11.61 7.84
C GLU A 123 17.78 -10.86 6.72
N ASN A 124 17.94 -11.49 5.55
CA ASN A 124 18.62 -10.87 4.41
C ASN A 124 17.92 -9.59 3.93
N ASP A 125 16.59 -9.55 4.02
CA ASP A 125 15.79 -8.40 3.59
C ASP A 125 15.95 -7.22 4.57
N ILE A 126 16.22 -7.51 5.84
CA ILE A 126 16.45 -6.50 6.88
C ILE A 126 17.75 -5.75 6.64
N GLU A 127 18.80 -6.44 6.21
CA GLU A 127 20.08 -5.78 5.92
C GLU A 127 19.94 -4.76 4.79
N GLN A 128 19.28 -5.16 3.71
CA GLN A 128 18.94 -4.26 2.61
C GLN A 128 18.06 -3.09 3.10
N LEU A 129 17.00 -3.39 3.86
CA LEU A 129 16.09 -2.40 4.40
C LEU A 129 16.80 -1.38 5.31
N SER A 130 17.71 -1.84 6.17
CA SER A 130 18.44 -0.99 7.13
C SER A 130 19.25 0.10 6.43
N SER A 131 19.80 -0.19 5.25
CA SER A 131 20.56 0.77 4.45
C SER A 131 19.66 1.80 3.75
N ILE A 132 18.42 1.42 3.42
CA ILE A 132 17.48 2.23 2.63
C ILE A 132 16.59 3.10 3.51
N LEU A 133 16.18 2.62 4.69
CA LEU A 133 15.27 3.34 5.59
C LEU A 133 15.67 4.80 5.87
N PRO A 134 16.95 5.14 6.10
CA PRO A 134 17.36 6.53 6.32
C PRO A 134 17.11 7.45 5.11
N LEU A 135 17.02 6.88 3.91
CA LEU A 135 16.81 7.60 2.65
C LEU A 135 15.32 7.90 2.39
N LEU A 136 14.40 7.20 3.07
CA LEU A 136 12.95 7.36 2.90
C LEU A 136 12.45 8.57 3.69
N SER A 137 12.71 9.76 3.17
CA SER A 137 12.47 11.03 3.88
C SER A 137 11.01 11.25 4.31
N GLN A 138 10.05 10.74 3.53
CA GLN A 138 8.60 10.85 3.76
C GLN A 138 8.03 9.73 4.64
N LEU A 139 8.82 8.72 5.00
CA LEU A 139 8.32 7.59 5.77
C LEU A 139 7.94 8.04 7.19
N THR A 140 6.67 7.89 7.54
CA THR A 140 6.10 8.24 8.85
C THR A 140 5.62 7.03 9.62
N CYS A 141 5.49 5.87 8.97
CA CYS A 141 5.04 4.64 9.58
C CYS A 141 5.82 3.46 8.99
N LEU A 142 6.54 2.74 9.86
CA LEU A 142 7.17 1.47 9.52
C LEU A 142 6.58 0.40 10.43
N ARG A 143 6.00 -0.64 9.84
CA ARG A 143 5.51 -1.82 10.53
C ARG A 143 6.26 -3.04 10.04
N LEU A 144 6.98 -3.69 10.94
CA LEU A 144 7.59 -4.98 10.65
C LEU A 144 6.91 -6.01 11.52
N ILE A 145 6.43 -7.08 10.87
CA ILE A 145 5.85 -8.25 11.51
C ILE A 145 6.82 -9.38 11.17
N PRO A 146 7.87 -9.59 11.99
CA PRO A 146 8.86 -10.61 11.71
C PRO A 146 8.32 -12.00 11.97
N SER A 147 8.96 -12.97 11.32
CA SER A 147 8.86 -14.35 11.75
C SER A 147 9.45 -14.50 13.17
N LEU A 148 9.02 -15.53 13.90
CA LEU A 148 9.46 -15.80 15.27
C LEU A 148 11.00 -15.88 15.43
N THR A 149 11.74 -16.18 14.36
CA THR A 149 13.20 -16.35 14.39
C THR A 149 14.00 -15.08 14.18
N VAL A 150 13.37 -13.98 13.76
CA VAL A 150 14.07 -12.76 13.29
C VAL A 150 13.90 -11.57 14.25
N PHE A 151 13.09 -11.73 15.29
CA PHE A 151 12.79 -10.64 16.23
C PHE A 151 14.03 -10.14 16.98
N ASP A 152 14.90 -11.05 17.42
CA ASP A 152 16.07 -10.70 18.24
C ASP A 152 17.14 -9.90 17.46
N THR A 153 17.28 -10.15 16.15
CA THR A 153 18.22 -9.44 15.28
C THR A 153 17.75 -8.05 14.86
N LEU A 154 16.43 -7.78 14.90
CA LEU A 154 15.84 -6.52 14.45
C LEU A 154 16.16 -5.33 15.37
N HIS A 155 16.20 -5.56 16.68
CA HIS A 155 16.42 -4.50 17.67
C HIS A 155 17.79 -3.81 17.55
N HIS A 156 18.80 -4.51 17.02
CA HIS A 156 20.16 -3.99 16.87
C HIS A 156 20.47 -3.48 15.45
N LYS A 157 19.81 -4.01 14.42
CA LYS A 157 20.10 -3.70 13.00
C LYS A 157 19.31 -2.51 12.45
N LEU A 158 18.15 -2.18 13.03
CA LEU A 158 17.36 -1.07 12.50
C LEU A 158 17.98 0.27 12.87
N PRO A 159 18.19 1.18 11.89
CA PRO A 159 18.59 2.53 12.19
C PRO A 159 17.53 3.16 13.10
N LYS A 160 17.97 3.96 14.08
CA LYS A 160 17.09 4.82 14.89
C LYS A 160 16.51 5.93 14.01
N CYS A 161 15.72 5.55 13.01
CA CYS A 161 14.98 6.47 12.16
C CYS A 161 13.75 6.99 12.93
N LYS A 162 13.24 8.13 12.47
CA LYS A 162 12.12 8.95 12.98
C LYS A 162 11.03 8.21 13.81
N PRO A 163 10.34 8.91 14.74
CA PRO A 163 9.80 8.33 15.98
C PRO A 163 8.60 7.35 15.90
N ASN A 164 8.25 6.78 14.75
CA ASN A 164 7.05 5.94 14.58
C ASN A 164 7.36 4.58 13.94
N ILE A 165 8.46 3.93 14.36
CA ILE A 165 8.70 2.52 14.03
C ILE A 165 7.88 1.67 15.01
N LEU A 166 6.89 0.94 14.50
CA LEU A 166 6.13 -0.03 15.27
C LEU A 166 6.62 -1.43 14.91
N LEU A 167 7.46 -2.00 15.78
CA LEU A 167 7.75 -3.42 15.79
C LEU A 167 6.58 -4.12 16.48
N ILE A 168 5.84 -4.94 15.75
CA ILE A 168 4.77 -5.76 16.32
C ILE A 168 5.23 -7.21 16.21
N SER A 169 5.66 -7.79 17.33
CA SER A 169 5.81 -9.24 17.42
C SER A 169 4.43 -9.88 17.36
N SER A 170 4.33 -11.01 16.67
CA SER A 170 3.14 -11.86 16.70
C SER A 170 2.79 -12.20 18.16
N MET A 171 1.49 -12.15 18.49
CA MET A 171 0.98 -12.16 19.88
C MET A 171 1.35 -13.39 20.71
N SER A 172 1.99 -14.41 20.13
CA SER A 172 2.51 -15.57 20.84
C SER A 172 3.69 -15.28 21.78
N SER A 173 4.42 -14.17 21.60
CA SER A 173 5.57 -13.81 22.48
C SER A 173 5.23 -12.81 23.59
N ILE A 174 4.02 -12.24 23.61
CA ILE A 174 3.58 -11.29 24.66
C ILE A 174 3.28 -12.00 26.00
N LEU A 175 3.23 -13.34 26.02
CA LEU A 175 2.93 -14.11 27.22
C LEU A 175 4.16 -14.45 28.09
N THR A 176 5.41 -14.13 27.69
CA THR A 176 6.58 -14.66 28.42
C THR A 176 7.69 -13.69 28.83
N SER A 177 7.62 -12.39 28.55
CA SER A 177 8.71 -11.50 28.97
C SER A 177 8.21 -10.20 29.60
N GLN A 178 8.44 -10.09 30.90
CA GLN A 178 8.34 -8.86 31.67
C GLN A 178 9.34 -7.83 31.14
N GLU A 179 8.93 -7.00 30.19
CA GLU A 179 9.47 -5.64 29.99
C GLU A 179 8.51 -4.87 29.09
N ILE A 180 7.45 -4.36 29.72
CA ILE A 180 6.45 -3.51 29.08
C ILE A 180 7.09 -2.13 28.88
N ILE A 181 7.56 -1.84 27.67
CA ILE A 181 7.69 -0.45 27.23
C ILE A 181 6.25 0.05 27.09
N PRO A 182 5.83 1.10 27.84
CA PRO A 182 4.44 1.47 27.90
C PRO A 182 3.94 1.98 26.54
N LEU A 183 2.82 1.41 26.11
CA LEU A 183 2.00 1.72 24.92
C LEU A 183 1.43 3.16 24.89
N THR A 184 2.05 4.13 25.55
CA THR A 184 1.46 5.45 25.84
C THR A 184 1.94 6.62 24.97
N LYS A 185 2.43 6.38 23.75
CA LYS A 185 2.58 7.46 22.75
C LYS A 185 1.94 7.10 21.40
N LEU A 186 0.69 6.64 21.45
CA LEU A 186 -0.23 6.77 20.34
C LEU A 186 -0.67 8.24 20.23
N SER A 187 0.05 9.02 19.42
CA SER A 187 -0.52 10.23 18.83
C SER A 187 -0.89 9.92 17.39
N ILE A 188 -2.06 9.32 17.19
CA ILE A 188 -2.75 9.38 15.91
C ILE A 188 -3.15 10.85 15.73
N ARG A 189 -2.44 11.57 14.86
CA ARG A 189 -2.96 12.82 14.30
C ARG A 189 -3.35 12.53 12.85
N PHE A 190 -4.63 12.76 12.58
CA PHE A 190 -5.21 12.80 11.24
C PHE A 190 -4.47 13.81 10.36
#